data_AF-A0A7C8ADJ6-F1
#
_entry.id   AF-A0A7C8ADJ6-F1
#
_cell.length_a   1.000
_cell.length_b   1.000
_cell.length_c   1.000
_cell.angle_alpha   90.00
_cell.angle_beta   90.00
_cell.angle_gamma   90.00
#
_symmetry.space_group_name_H-M   'P 1'
#
loop_
_entity.id
_entity.type
_entity.pdbx_description
1 polymer ?
#
loop_
_entity_poly.entity_id
_entity_poly.type
_entity_poly.pdbx_seq_one_letter_code
_entity_poly.pdbx_strand_id
1 'polypeptide(L)'
;MDETLEEKRKLPHWRRILFWFVIAAMVLLAGVMLGSYEMGRRLGSEIVKISESGEPLTFSGVANANSAQILANEDAGVYYVEALGNIGPASLPNLTRIHSFYRQNMASLPAKQFPSDLRDSVSQNLSAVAGIFEKLDKAAGLPLSRFDIGIINGVEVFGTRIQRMKTVVLLLSLRTLDLILQGRDDDAANSVFSLLKMLRIFDFHPTLVVYSVKAGFLGLACEDIRLLLERGNASAELLSKLEKTLSEVVGADVLEKVFLAERVYQTEIGRNLVPKKIASRFLEDPAPDIPERLGLPGSFVGRLRLRQKAGHYFRDMARIVTASRRPWPGPLEEIFDRMYKSTKKPGKLVTSMALFTRLTAELLVAVRCTKLAVATELYRGHEGEGQLPDTLDALVPAYFDQVPLDTFTGEQLLYSRDEESYIIYSTGTNRVDDGGSIRPEEGEKAPLDRGLRIRLEVVK
;
A
#
# COMPACT_ATOMS: atom_id res chain seq x y z
N MET A 1 29.77 72.79 58.07
CA MET A 1 29.15 71.56 58.60
C MET A 1 27.77 71.51 58.01
N ASP A 2 27.41 70.65 57.06
CA ASP A 2 28.05 69.43 56.55
C ASP A 2 27.52 69.20 55.13
N GLU A 3 28.42 69.05 54.15
CA GLU A 3 28.09 68.48 52.84
C GLU A 3 28.32 66.96 52.92
N THR A 4 27.25 66.19 53.11
CA THR A 4 27.29 64.73 53.04
C THR A 4 27.33 64.28 51.59
N LEU A 5 28.54 64.07 51.07
CA LEU A 5 28.78 63.34 49.83
C LEU A 5 28.33 61.88 49.98
N GLU A 6 27.17 61.54 49.42
CA GLU A 6 26.74 60.15 49.20
C GLU A 6 27.77 59.41 48.33
N GLU A 7 28.64 58.65 48.96
CA GLU A 7 29.61 57.79 48.30
C GLU A 7 28.85 56.67 47.56
N LYS A 8 28.66 56.83 46.24
CA LYS A 8 28.05 55.82 45.36
C LYS A 8 28.85 54.51 45.46
N ARG A 9 28.38 53.62 46.34
CA ARG A 9 28.92 52.28 46.58
C ARG A 9 29.07 51.54 45.24
N LYS A 10 30.30 51.49 44.71
CA LYS A 10 30.59 50.83 43.42
C LYS A 10 30.19 49.36 43.52
N LEU A 11 29.18 48.96 42.74
CA LEU A 11 28.73 47.57 42.66
C LEU A 11 29.93 46.65 42.41
N PRO A 12 30.08 45.56 43.17
CA PRO A 12 31.22 44.65 43.03
C PRO A 12 31.28 44.06 41.62
N HIS A 13 32.49 43.87 41.09
CA HIS A 13 32.75 43.51 39.69
C HIS A 13 31.94 42.28 39.22
N TRP A 14 31.74 41.29 40.09
CA TRP A 14 30.95 40.10 39.78
C TRP A 14 29.47 40.42 39.47
N ARG A 15 28.87 41.46 40.08
CA ARG A 15 27.49 41.89 39.77
C ARG A 15 27.38 42.51 38.38
N ARG A 16 28.42 43.22 37.91
CA ARG A 16 28.46 43.75 36.54
C ARG A 16 28.60 42.64 35.51
N ILE A 17 29.46 41.64 35.78
CA ILE A 17 29.59 40.44 34.94
C ILE A 17 28.26 39.68 34.89
N LEU A 18 27.64 39.44 36.04
CA LEU A 18 26.35 38.76 36.15
C LEU A 18 25.25 39.53 35.39
N PHE A 19 25.21 40.86 35.50
CA PHE A 19 24.27 41.70 34.77
C PHE A 19 24.39 41.54 33.25
N TRP A 20 25.61 41.60 32.71
CA TRP A 20 25.83 41.39 31.27
C TRP A 20 25.54 39.95 30.84
N PHE A 21 25.83 38.96 31.69
CA PHE A 21 25.47 37.57 31.44
C PHE A 21 23.95 37.38 31.39
N VAL A 22 23.20 37.98 32.30
CA VAL A 22 21.73 37.94 32.32
C VAL A 22 21.17 38.63 31.07
N ILE A 23 21.69 39.80 30.66
CA ILE A 23 21.28 40.46 29.42
C ILE A 23 21.55 39.55 28.21
N ALA A 24 22.75 38.98 28.10
CA ALA A 24 23.09 38.08 27.00
C ALA A 24 22.16 36.86 26.96
N ALA A 25 21.84 36.28 28.12
CA ALA A 25 20.90 35.16 28.23
C ALA A 25 19.47 35.56 27.83
N MET A 26 18.99 36.75 28.22
CA MET A 26 17.67 37.27 27.81
C MET A 26 17.60 37.53 26.31
N VAL A 27 18.64 38.13 25.71
CA VAL A 27 18.72 38.37 24.27
C VAL A 27 18.74 37.05 23.49
N LEU A 28 19.51 36.07 23.97
CA LEU A 28 19.53 34.72 23.39
C LEU A 28 18.14 34.07 23.47
N LEU A 29 17.48 34.14 24.64
CA LEU A 29 16.14 33.58 24.83
C LEU A 29 15.11 34.27 23.92
N ALA A 30 15.14 35.60 23.82
CA ALA A 30 14.27 36.37 22.93
C ALA A 30 14.51 35.99 21.46
N GLY A 31 15.76 35.86 21.04
CA GLY A 31 16.12 35.41 19.69
C GLY A 31 15.60 33.99 19.38
N VAL A 32 15.72 33.05 20.33
CA VAL A 32 15.19 31.70 20.17
C VAL A 32 13.65 31.70 20.15
N MET A 33 12.99 32.51 20.99
CA MET A 33 11.53 32.64 21.00
C MET A 33 11.00 33.23 19.68
N LEU A 34 11.62 34.30 19.18
CA LEU A 34 11.30 34.91 17.89
C LEU A 34 11.52 33.94 16.74
N GLY A 35 12.67 33.26 16.71
CA GLY A 35 12.95 32.23 15.70
C GLY A 35 11.94 31.08 15.74
N SER A 36 11.55 30.65 16.94
CA SER A 36 10.51 29.62 17.13
C SER A 36 9.14 30.06 16.64
N TYR A 37 8.75 31.32 16.89
CA TYR A 37 7.50 31.91 16.41
C TYR A 37 7.48 32.02 14.88
N GLU A 38 8.55 32.55 14.29
CA GLU A 38 8.70 32.71 12.84
C GLU A 38 8.68 31.36 12.12
N MET A 39 9.37 30.34 12.65
CA MET A 39 9.27 28.98 12.09
C MET A 39 7.86 28.39 12.22
N GLY A 40 7.14 28.69 13.31
CA GLY A 40 5.75 28.29 13.47
C GLY A 40 4.83 28.95 12.43
N ARG A 41 5.03 30.23 12.14
CA ARG A 41 4.33 30.94 11.06
C ARG A 41 4.62 30.34 9.69
N ARG A 42 5.89 30.05 9.38
CA ARG A 42 6.27 29.42 8.12
C ARG A 42 5.62 28.06 7.93
N LEU A 43 5.63 27.22 8.96
CA LEU A 43 4.94 25.93 8.94
C LEU A 43 3.43 26.09 8.66
N GLY A 44 2.80 27.06 9.32
CA GLY A 44 1.40 27.39 9.05
C GLY A 44 1.16 27.85 7.62
N SER A 45 2.07 28.64 7.05
CA SER A 45 1.97 29.10 5.66
C SER A 45 2.12 27.97 4.64
N GLU A 46 2.93 26.95 4.91
CA GLU A 46 3.03 25.78 4.02
C GLU A 46 1.71 25.00 3.97
N ILE A 47 1.02 24.85 5.11
CA ILE A 47 -0.31 24.21 5.14
C ILE A 47 -1.33 25.02 4.34
N VAL A 48 -1.31 26.36 4.46
CA VAL A 48 -2.18 27.23 3.67
C VAL A 48 -1.90 27.07 2.17
N LYS A 49 -0.63 27.05 1.75
CA LYS A 49 -0.26 26.83 0.34
C LYS A 49 -0.77 25.50 -0.20
N ILE A 50 -0.68 24.41 0.59
CA ILE A 50 -1.21 23.10 0.21
C ILE A 50 -2.73 23.15 -0.02
N SER A 51 -3.45 23.83 0.88
CA SER A 51 -4.88 24.06 0.71
C SER A 51 -5.20 24.88 -0.53
N GLU A 52 -4.42 25.94 -0.79
CA GLU A 52 -4.60 26.83 -1.95
C GLU A 52 -4.28 26.13 -3.28
N SER A 53 -3.41 25.13 -3.29
CA SER A 53 -3.17 24.29 -4.46
C SER A 53 -4.25 23.22 -4.68
N GLY A 54 -5.28 23.16 -3.84
CA GLY A 54 -6.38 22.21 -3.94
C GLY A 54 -6.02 20.79 -3.50
N GLU A 55 -4.88 20.59 -2.84
CA GLU A 55 -4.48 19.27 -2.36
C GLU A 55 -5.07 18.99 -0.97
N PRO A 56 -5.40 17.72 -0.65
CA PRO A 56 -6.09 17.39 0.59
C PRO A 56 -5.20 17.58 1.83
N LEU A 57 -5.87 18.00 2.91
CA LEU A 57 -5.32 18.15 4.26
C LEU A 57 -6.07 17.31 5.32
N THR A 58 -7.12 16.61 4.90
CA THR A 58 -7.97 15.75 5.74
C THR A 58 -8.05 14.35 5.14
N PHE A 59 -8.36 13.35 5.97
CA PHE A 59 -8.53 11.96 5.48
C PHE A 59 -9.72 11.87 4.52
N SER A 60 -10.80 12.57 4.86
CA SER A 60 -11.98 12.71 4.03
C SER A 60 -11.70 13.32 2.65
N GLY A 61 -10.72 14.24 2.55
CA GLY A 61 -10.32 14.84 1.28
C GLY A 61 -9.45 13.94 0.40
N VAL A 62 -8.77 12.95 1.00
CA VAL A 62 -8.00 11.94 0.25
C VAL A 62 -8.88 10.78 -0.20
N ALA A 63 -9.84 10.39 0.63
CA ALA A 63 -10.84 9.40 0.25
C ALA A 63 -11.69 10.00 -0.89
N ASN A 64 -11.57 9.46 -2.10
CA ASN A 64 -12.50 9.78 -3.20
C ASN A 64 -13.88 9.25 -2.85
N ALA A 65 -14.61 9.99 -2.02
CA ALA A 65 -15.96 9.63 -1.61
C ALA A 65 -16.90 9.92 -2.78
N ASN A 66 -17.08 8.94 -3.66
CA ASN A 66 -18.38 8.71 -4.28
C ASN A 66 -19.35 8.21 -3.18
N SER A 67 -19.59 9.04 -2.16
CA SER A 67 -20.58 8.79 -1.13
C SER A 67 -21.94 9.18 -1.69
N ALA A 68 -22.42 8.42 -2.67
CA ALA A 68 -23.86 8.33 -2.87
C ALA A 68 -24.47 7.76 -1.59
N GLN A 69 -25.66 8.22 -1.23
CA GLN A 69 -26.40 7.77 -0.05
C GLN A 69 -26.88 6.32 -0.30
N ILE A 70 -25.99 5.35 -0.13
CA ILE A 70 -26.28 3.93 -0.27
C ILE A 70 -27.02 3.46 0.99
N LEU A 71 -28.14 2.77 0.82
CA LEU A 71 -28.88 2.18 1.94
C LEU A 71 -28.02 1.14 2.66
N ALA A 72 -28.12 1.05 3.98
CA ALA A 72 -27.20 0.21 4.78
C ALA A 72 -27.20 -1.28 4.38
N ASN A 73 -28.32 -1.82 3.90
CA ASN A 73 -28.44 -3.21 3.42
C ASN A 73 -27.85 -3.44 2.01
N GLU A 74 -27.54 -2.36 1.29
CA GLU A 74 -26.92 -2.35 -0.03
C GLU A 74 -25.43 -2.01 0.04
N ASP A 75 -24.88 -1.77 1.24
CA ASP A 75 -23.46 -1.47 1.45
C ASP A 75 -22.67 -2.72 1.84
N ALA A 76 -21.61 -2.99 1.09
CA ALA A 76 -20.72 -4.13 1.33
C ALA A 76 -20.01 -4.08 2.70
N GLY A 77 -19.83 -2.89 3.27
CA GLY A 77 -19.16 -2.67 4.55
C GLY A 77 -19.86 -3.36 5.71
N VAL A 78 -21.19 -3.43 5.69
CA VAL A 78 -21.97 -4.16 6.71
C VAL A 78 -21.60 -5.64 6.71
N TYR A 79 -21.60 -6.27 5.53
CA TYR A 79 -21.24 -7.68 5.39
C TYR A 79 -19.77 -7.94 5.72
N TYR A 80 -18.85 -7.04 5.37
CA TYR A 80 -17.45 -7.16 5.77
C TYR A 80 -17.27 -7.07 7.28
N VAL A 81 -17.94 -6.14 7.96
CA VAL A 81 -17.89 -6.03 9.43
C VAL A 81 -18.45 -7.28 10.09
N GLU A 82 -19.59 -7.79 9.62
CA GLU A 82 -20.17 -9.03 10.13
C GLU A 82 -19.26 -10.25 9.89
N ALA A 83 -18.65 -10.36 8.71
CA ALA A 83 -17.70 -11.43 8.40
C ALA A 83 -16.49 -11.39 9.36
N LEU A 84 -15.91 -10.20 9.56
CA LEU A 84 -14.78 -9.97 10.48
C LEU A 84 -15.17 -10.17 11.96
N GLY A 85 -16.42 -9.93 12.32
CA GLY A 85 -16.97 -10.15 13.66
C GLY A 85 -17.15 -11.63 14.00
N ASN A 86 -17.44 -12.46 12.99
CA ASN A 86 -17.72 -13.90 13.14
C ASN A 86 -16.46 -14.79 13.05
N ILE A 87 -15.28 -14.21 12.92
CA ILE A 87 -14.04 -14.99 12.97
C ILE A 87 -13.84 -15.49 14.40
N GLY A 88 -13.98 -16.81 14.58
CA GLY A 88 -13.69 -17.47 15.84
C GLY A 88 -12.21 -17.31 16.26
N PRO A 89 -11.80 -17.85 17.42
CA PRO A 89 -10.44 -17.74 17.94
C PRO A 89 -9.39 -18.57 17.16
N ALA A 90 -9.56 -18.73 15.84
CA ALA A 90 -8.67 -19.49 14.98
C ALA A 90 -7.20 -19.06 15.16
N SER A 91 -6.32 -20.04 15.38
CA SER A 91 -4.88 -19.81 15.47
C SER A 91 -4.35 -19.37 14.11
N LEU A 92 -4.16 -18.06 13.92
CA LEU A 92 -3.58 -17.50 12.70
C LEU A 92 -2.21 -18.13 12.34
N PRO A 93 -1.32 -18.46 13.29
CA PRO A 93 -0.10 -19.22 12.98
C PRO A 93 -0.39 -20.59 12.33
N ASN A 94 -1.38 -21.34 12.83
CA ASN A 94 -1.76 -22.63 12.26
C ASN A 94 -2.35 -22.46 10.86
N LEU A 95 -3.25 -21.48 10.67
CA LEU A 95 -3.81 -21.17 9.35
C LEU A 95 -2.71 -20.78 8.37
N THR A 96 -1.76 -19.94 8.79
CA THR A 96 -0.61 -19.53 7.95
C THR A 96 0.21 -20.75 7.54
N ARG A 97 0.48 -21.68 8.48
CA ARG A 97 1.22 -22.92 8.18
C ARG A 97 0.49 -23.83 7.19
N ILE A 98 -0.81 -24.05 7.39
CA ILE A 98 -1.64 -24.88 6.50
C ILE A 98 -1.69 -24.24 5.11
N HIS A 99 -1.97 -22.94 5.04
CA HIS A 99 -2.01 -22.20 3.79
C HIS A 99 -0.67 -22.24 3.03
N SER A 100 0.44 -22.06 3.74
CA SER A 100 1.79 -22.12 3.15
C SER A 100 2.10 -23.51 2.61
N PHE A 101 1.74 -24.56 3.36
CA PHE A 101 1.85 -25.94 2.91
C PHE A 101 1.01 -26.18 1.65
N TYR A 102 -0.24 -25.73 1.62
CA TYR A 102 -1.13 -25.89 0.46
C TYR A 102 -0.52 -25.28 -0.79
N ARG A 103 -0.06 -24.03 -0.69
CA ARG A 103 0.56 -23.32 -1.80
C ARG A 103 1.81 -24.00 -2.33
N GLN A 104 2.74 -24.35 -1.44
CA GLN A 104 4.00 -24.96 -1.84
C GLN A 104 3.77 -26.28 -2.57
N ASN A 105 2.85 -27.11 -2.07
CA ASN A 105 2.54 -28.41 -2.68
C ASN A 105 1.70 -28.27 -3.95
N MET A 106 0.81 -27.28 -4.05
CA MET A 106 0.13 -26.99 -5.32
C MET A 106 1.06 -26.42 -6.39
N ALA A 107 2.29 -26.00 -6.06
CA ALA A 107 3.26 -25.62 -7.07
C ALA A 107 4.08 -26.82 -7.60
N SER A 108 4.07 -27.96 -6.89
CA SER A 108 5.01 -29.07 -7.12
C SER A 108 4.36 -30.44 -7.31
N LEU A 109 3.18 -30.71 -6.74
CA LEU A 109 2.54 -32.02 -6.75
C LEU A 109 1.32 -32.06 -7.68
N PRO A 110 1.14 -33.11 -8.51
CA PRO A 110 -0.13 -33.37 -9.19
C PRO A 110 -1.29 -33.48 -8.18
N ALA A 111 -2.50 -33.08 -8.56
CA ALA A 111 -3.67 -33.10 -7.66
C ALA A 111 -3.94 -34.50 -7.06
N LYS A 112 -3.65 -35.58 -7.81
CA LYS A 112 -3.78 -36.98 -7.36
C LYS A 112 -2.79 -37.36 -6.25
N GLN A 113 -1.66 -36.68 -6.15
CA GLN A 113 -0.63 -36.91 -5.13
C GLN A 113 -0.81 -36.03 -3.89
N PHE A 114 -1.82 -35.16 -3.90
CA PHE A 114 -2.13 -34.30 -2.76
C PHE A 114 -2.77 -35.13 -1.63
N PRO A 115 -2.26 -35.08 -0.38
CA PRO A 115 -2.74 -35.93 0.71
C PRO A 115 -4.26 -35.79 0.92
N SER A 116 -5.01 -36.90 0.80
CA SER A 116 -6.48 -36.92 0.92
C SER A 116 -6.95 -36.47 2.29
N ASP A 117 -6.36 -37.00 3.35
CA ASP A 117 -6.79 -36.71 4.73
C ASP A 117 -6.65 -35.23 5.08
N LEU A 118 -5.62 -34.59 4.53
CA LEU A 118 -5.40 -33.15 4.70
C LEU A 118 -6.40 -32.32 3.87
N ARG A 119 -6.78 -32.79 2.67
CA ARG A 119 -7.84 -32.18 1.87
C ARG A 119 -9.16 -32.25 2.60
N ASP A 120 -9.56 -33.43 3.04
CA ASP A 120 -10.81 -33.65 3.76
C ASP A 120 -10.88 -32.78 5.04
N SER A 121 -9.79 -32.71 5.80
CA SER A 121 -9.70 -31.86 6.99
C SER A 121 -9.84 -30.36 6.66
N VAL A 122 -9.21 -29.89 5.58
CA VAL A 122 -9.33 -28.48 5.15
C VAL A 122 -10.73 -28.19 4.64
N SER A 123 -11.30 -29.02 3.78
CA SER A 123 -12.67 -28.84 3.28
C SER A 123 -13.70 -28.84 4.42
N GLN A 124 -13.53 -29.70 5.43
CA GLN A 124 -14.38 -29.71 6.62
C GLN A 124 -14.26 -28.40 7.42
N ASN A 125 -13.03 -27.92 7.64
CA ASN A 125 -12.79 -26.65 8.35
C ASN A 125 -13.33 -25.44 7.57
N LEU A 126 -13.21 -25.44 6.25
CA LEU A 126 -13.78 -24.39 5.38
C LEU A 126 -15.32 -24.43 5.41
N SER A 127 -15.91 -25.61 5.46
CA SER A 127 -17.37 -25.78 5.60
C SER A 127 -17.87 -25.22 6.93
N ALA A 128 -17.10 -25.36 8.01
CA ALA A 128 -17.43 -24.80 9.32
C ALA A 128 -17.48 -23.25 9.34
N VAL A 129 -16.85 -22.59 8.36
CA VAL A 129 -16.87 -21.13 8.20
C VAL A 129 -17.64 -20.67 6.96
N ALA A 130 -18.50 -21.51 6.37
CA ALA A 130 -19.28 -21.20 5.18
C ALA A 130 -20.10 -19.89 5.30
N GLY A 131 -20.69 -19.64 6.48
CA GLY A 131 -21.44 -18.39 6.74
C GLY A 131 -20.58 -17.11 6.79
N ILE A 132 -19.25 -17.22 6.81
CA ILE A 132 -18.33 -16.10 6.59
C ILE A 132 -18.19 -15.87 5.08
N PHE A 133 -18.00 -16.94 4.30
CA PHE A 133 -17.89 -16.87 2.84
C PHE A 133 -19.15 -16.32 2.18
N GLU A 134 -20.33 -16.74 2.60
CA GLU A 134 -21.60 -16.20 2.08
C GLU A 134 -21.69 -14.67 2.22
N LYS A 135 -21.25 -14.12 3.36
CA LYS A 135 -21.21 -12.67 3.57
C LYS A 135 -20.20 -11.98 2.67
N LEU A 136 -19.03 -12.56 2.50
CA LEU A 136 -17.96 -12.01 1.64
C LEU A 136 -18.36 -12.03 0.17
N ASP A 137 -18.95 -13.14 -0.29
CA ASP A 137 -19.44 -13.31 -1.67
C ASP A 137 -20.58 -12.32 -1.96
N LYS A 138 -21.51 -12.14 -1.00
CA LYS A 138 -22.54 -11.11 -1.11
C LYS A 138 -21.96 -9.70 -1.15
N ALA A 139 -21.00 -9.40 -0.26
CA ALA A 139 -20.34 -8.10 -0.22
C ALA A 139 -19.61 -7.78 -1.53
N ALA A 140 -19.01 -8.78 -2.18
CA ALA A 140 -18.26 -8.61 -3.42
C ALA A 140 -19.12 -8.09 -4.59
N GLY A 141 -20.43 -8.38 -4.58
CA GLY A 141 -21.40 -7.89 -5.56
C GLY A 141 -22.01 -6.52 -5.24
N LEU A 142 -21.76 -5.96 -4.05
CA LEU A 142 -22.37 -4.71 -3.58
C LEU A 142 -21.40 -3.52 -3.66
N PRO A 143 -21.88 -2.27 -3.81
CA PRO A 143 -21.03 -1.09 -3.66
C PRO A 143 -20.49 -0.95 -2.22
N LEU A 144 -19.40 -0.21 -2.06
CA LEU A 144 -18.77 0.05 -0.76
C LEU A 144 -18.61 1.56 -0.58
N SER A 145 -19.41 2.16 0.30
CA SER A 145 -19.42 3.61 0.52
C SER A 145 -18.37 4.07 1.54
N ARG A 146 -18.08 3.26 2.55
CA ARG A 146 -17.13 3.57 3.62
C ARG A 146 -16.61 2.31 4.30
N PHE A 147 -15.35 2.37 4.74
CA PHE A 147 -14.79 1.37 5.64
C PHE A 147 -13.70 1.98 6.51
N ASP A 148 -13.81 1.82 7.84
CA ASP A 148 -12.77 2.25 8.77
C ASP A 148 -11.82 1.09 9.09
N ILE A 149 -10.61 1.17 8.55
CA ILE A 149 -9.55 0.19 8.80
C ILE A 149 -8.78 0.45 10.10
N GLY A 150 -9.11 1.53 10.82
CA GLY A 150 -8.59 1.86 12.14
C GLY A 150 -7.37 2.76 12.16
N ILE A 151 -6.74 3.04 11.01
CA ILE A 151 -5.48 3.80 10.94
C ILE A 151 -5.61 5.25 11.46
N ILE A 152 -6.79 5.85 11.32
CA ILE A 152 -7.08 7.20 11.85
C ILE A 152 -7.04 7.24 13.39
N ASN A 153 -7.11 6.08 14.05
CA ASN A 153 -7.03 5.92 15.50
C ASN A 153 -5.66 5.36 15.95
N GLY A 154 -4.65 5.40 15.06
CA GLY A 154 -3.31 4.91 15.34
C GLY A 154 -2.98 3.54 14.74
N VAL A 155 -1.69 3.22 14.77
CA VAL A 155 -1.11 2.01 14.15
C VAL A 155 -1.44 0.76 14.96
N GLU A 156 -1.62 0.89 16.27
CA GLU A 156 -2.03 -0.22 17.14
C GLU A 156 -3.44 -0.71 16.80
N VAL A 157 -4.42 0.21 16.71
CA VAL A 157 -5.81 -0.10 16.35
C VAL A 157 -5.87 -0.72 14.96
N PHE A 158 -5.14 -0.15 14.00
CA PHE A 158 -4.95 -0.73 12.67
C PHE A 158 -4.40 -2.16 12.77
N GLY A 159 -3.31 -2.37 13.51
CA GLY A 159 -2.67 -3.67 13.69
C GLY A 159 -3.63 -4.76 14.19
N THR A 160 -4.46 -4.47 15.19
CA THR A 160 -5.47 -5.40 15.71
C THR A 160 -6.52 -5.78 14.66
N ARG A 161 -7.03 -4.79 13.90
CA ARG A 161 -8.04 -5.05 12.85
C ARG A 161 -7.46 -5.85 11.70
N ILE A 162 -6.20 -5.62 11.36
CA ILE A 162 -5.51 -6.31 10.26
C ILE A 162 -5.30 -7.80 10.53
N GLN A 163 -5.15 -8.23 11.78
CA GLN A 163 -5.06 -9.67 12.10
C GLN A 163 -6.31 -10.43 11.64
N ARG A 164 -7.50 -9.88 11.90
CA ARG A 164 -8.78 -10.46 11.46
C ARG A 164 -8.90 -10.48 9.94
N MET A 165 -8.50 -9.39 9.28
CA MET A 165 -8.50 -9.32 7.82
C MET A 165 -7.54 -10.33 7.20
N LYS A 166 -6.35 -10.49 7.77
CA LYS A 166 -5.38 -11.49 7.35
C LYS A 166 -5.96 -12.90 7.46
N THR A 167 -6.68 -13.21 8.54
CA THR A 167 -7.39 -14.49 8.67
C THR A 167 -8.39 -14.70 7.52
N VAL A 168 -9.23 -13.70 7.21
CA VAL A 168 -10.21 -13.81 6.10
C VAL A 168 -9.53 -13.99 4.75
N VAL A 169 -8.50 -13.20 4.45
CA VAL A 169 -7.76 -13.29 3.18
C VAL A 169 -7.13 -14.67 3.02
N LEU A 170 -6.52 -15.21 4.07
CA LEU A 170 -5.96 -16.56 4.05
C LEU A 170 -7.04 -17.64 3.91
N LEU A 171 -8.23 -17.45 4.51
CA LEU A 171 -9.36 -18.37 4.34
C LEU A 171 -9.92 -18.35 2.91
N LEU A 172 -10.09 -17.18 2.28
CA LEU A 172 -10.52 -17.06 0.88
C LEU A 172 -9.49 -17.65 -0.09
N SER A 173 -8.19 -17.42 0.17
CA SER A 173 -7.12 -18.04 -0.59
C SER A 173 -7.15 -19.57 -0.42
N LEU A 174 -7.26 -20.07 0.81
CA LEU A 174 -7.34 -21.52 1.06
C LEU A 174 -8.59 -22.15 0.43
N ARG A 175 -9.75 -21.47 0.47
CA ARG A 175 -10.98 -21.87 -0.24
C ARG A 175 -10.73 -21.99 -1.74
N THR A 176 -10.06 -21.02 -2.34
CA THR A 176 -9.71 -21.04 -3.77
C THR A 176 -8.87 -22.27 -4.11
N LEU A 177 -7.80 -22.51 -3.34
CA LEU A 177 -6.89 -23.64 -3.54
C LEU A 177 -7.60 -24.99 -3.40
N ASP A 178 -8.46 -25.12 -2.39
CA ASP A 178 -9.27 -26.32 -2.15
C ASP A 178 -10.25 -26.58 -3.32
N LEU A 179 -10.91 -25.53 -3.82
CA LEU A 179 -11.85 -25.63 -4.95
C LEU A 179 -11.15 -26.05 -6.26
N ILE A 180 -9.94 -25.55 -6.53
CA ILE A 180 -9.10 -26.01 -7.66
C ILE A 180 -8.82 -27.51 -7.52
N LEU A 181 -8.44 -27.99 -6.33
CA LEU A 181 -8.16 -29.41 -6.10
C LEU A 181 -9.40 -30.31 -6.22
N GLN A 182 -10.60 -29.75 -6.12
CA GLN A 182 -11.88 -30.43 -6.33
C GLN A 182 -12.36 -30.35 -7.79
N GLY A 183 -11.65 -29.64 -8.68
CA GLY A 183 -12.09 -29.39 -10.06
C GLY A 183 -13.28 -28.43 -10.15
N ARG A 184 -13.51 -27.60 -9.13
CA ARG A 184 -14.58 -26.60 -9.06
C ARG A 184 -14.04 -25.23 -9.43
N ASP A 185 -13.48 -25.12 -10.64
CA ASP A 185 -12.66 -23.97 -11.05
C ASP A 185 -13.43 -22.66 -11.14
N ASP A 186 -14.70 -22.71 -11.54
CA ASP A 186 -15.59 -21.54 -11.54
C ASP A 186 -15.87 -21.01 -10.12
N ASP A 187 -16.05 -21.91 -9.15
CA ASP A 187 -16.20 -21.53 -7.75
C ASP A 187 -14.90 -20.95 -7.19
N ALA A 188 -13.75 -21.50 -7.60
CA ALA A 188 -12.43 -20.98 -7.26
C ALA A 188 -12.26 -19.55 -7.80
N ALA A 189 -12.62 -19.31 -9.07
CA ALA A 189 -12.60 -17.98 -9.67
C ALA A 189 -13.48 -16.98 -8.90
N ASN A 190 -14.68 -17.38 -8.48
CA ASN A 190 -15.56 -16.55 -7.65
C ASN A 190 -14.96 -16.28 -6.25
N SER A 191 -14.28 -17.25 -5.65
CA SER A 191 -13.57 -17.06 -4.37
C SER A 191 -12.46 -16.01 -4.48
N VAL A 192 -11.68 -16.04 -5.57
CA VAL A 192 -10.66 -15.00 -5.86
C VAL A 192 -11.31 -13.64 -6.12
N PHE A 193 -12.43 -13.61 -6.85
CA PHE A 193 -13.19 -12.39 -7.07
C PHE A 193 -13.61 -11.74 -5.74
N SER A 194 -14.11 -12.54 -4.79
CA SER A 194 -14.45 -12.07 -3.44
C SER A 194 -13.24 -11.52 -2.68
N LEU A 195 -12.08 -12.17 -2.81
CA LEU A 195 -10.81 -11.70 -2.23
C LEU A 195 -10.43 -10.33 -2.81
N LEU A 196 -10.38 -10.20 -4.15
CA LEU A 196 -10.05 -8.94 -4.82
C LEU A 196 -11.01 -7.81 -4.45
N LYS A 197 -12.33 -8.07 -4.46
CA LYS A 197 -13.35 -7.09 -4.08
C LYS A 197 -13.33 -6.73 -2.59
N MET A 198 -12.72 -7.53 -1.72
CA MET A 198 -12.48 -7.11 -0.34
C MET A 198 -11.36 -6.06 -0.25
N LEU A 199 -10.39 -6.05 -1.16
CA LEU A 199 -9.21 -5.17 -1.06
C LEU A 199 -9.53 -3.67 -1.22
N ARG A 200 -10.72 -3.30 -1.71
CA ARG A 200 -11.17 -1.90 -1.73
C ARG A 200 -11.38 -1.28 -0.34
N ILE A 201 -11.46 -2.07 0.73
CA ILE A 201 -11.51 -1.52 2.10
C ILE A 201 -10.26 -0.70 2.45
N PHE A 202 -9.13 -0.96 1.78
CA PHE A 202 -7.86 -0.27 2.02
C PHE A 202 -7.79 1.09 1.31
N ASP A 203 -8.72 1.39 0.40
CA ASP A 203 -8.68 2.60 -0.43
C ASP A 203 -9.27 3.85 0.26
N PHE A 204 -9.95 3.68 1.40
CA PHE A 204 -10.50 4.80 2.17
C PHE A 204 -9.43 5.60 2.91
N HIS A 205 -8.36 4.94 3.36
CA HIS A 205 -7.27 5.58 4.10
C HIS A 205 -5.91 5.03 3.65
N PRO A 206 -5.51 5.25 2.38
CA PRO A 206 -4.40 4.53 1.76
C PRO A 206 -3.04 5.08 2.19
N THR A 207 -2.76 5.17 3.49
CA THR A 207 -1.41 5.52 3.99
C THR A 207 -0.39 4.46 3.56
N LEU A 208 0.90 4.76 3.67
CA LEU A 208 1.95 3.83 3.23
C LEU A 208 1.80 2.45 3.89
N VAL A 209 1.51 2.41 5.19
CA VAL A 209 1.36 1.16 5.94
C VAL A 209 0.11 0.39 5.52
N VAL A 210 -1.01 1.08 5.33
CA VAL A 210 -2.29 0.48 4.90
C VAL A 210 -2.13 -0.14 3.52
N TYR A 211 -1.57 0.63 2.57
CA TYR A 211 -1.41 0.17 1.20
C TYR A 211 -0.35 -0.92 1.07
N SER A 212 0.69 -0.93 1.92
CA SER A 212 1.67 -2.02 1.94
C SER A 212 1.02 -3.36 2.32
N VAL A 213 0.03 -3.35 3.23
CA VAL A 213 -0.76 -4.56 3.53
C VAL A 213 -1.64 -4.95 2.34
N LYS A 214 -2.33 -3.99 1.71
CA LYS A 214 -3.10 -4.24 0.47
C LYS A 214 -2.23 -4.88 -0.61
N ALA A 215 -1.02 -4.37 -0.83
CA ALA A 215 -0.06 -4.89 -1.81
C ALA A 215 0.30 -6.35 -1.54
N GLY A 216 0.54 -6.72 -0.28
CA GLY A 216 0.79 -8.11 0.12
C GLY A 216 -0.38 -9.04 -0.18
N PHE A 217 -1.62 -8.61 0.12
CA PHE A 217 -2.82 -9.40 -0.17
C PHE A 217 -3.16 -9.48 -1.67
N LEU A 218 -2.85 -8.43 -2.43
CA LEU A 218 -3.01 -8.47 -3.88
C LEU A 218 -1.97 -9.38 -4.55
N GLY A 219 -0.72 -9.36 -4.08
CA GLY A 219 0.28 -10.34 -4.50
C GLY A 219 -0.18 -11.77 -4.23
N LEU A 220 -0.78 -12.03 -3.06
CA LEU A 220 -1.43 -13.31 -2.77
C LEU A 220 -2.51 -13.65 -3.81
N ALA A 221 -3.42 -12.73 -4.12
CA ALA A 221 -4.48 -12.96 -5.09
C ALA A 221 -3.94 -13.27 -6.50
N CYS A 222 -2.92 -12.54 -6.97
CA CYS A 222 -2.30 -12.78 -8.29
C CYS A 222 -1.71 -14.20 -8.37
N GLU A 223 -1.12 -14.67 -7.29
CA GLU A 223 -0.58 -16.02 -7.18
C GLU A 223 -1.68 -17.11 -7.14
N ASP A 224 -2.85 -16.81 -6.56
CA ASP A 224 -4.02 -17.71 -6.60
C ASP A 224 -4.60 -17.79 -8.02
N ILE A 225 -4.67 -16.65 -8.74
CA ILE A 225 -5.05 -16.62 -10.16
C ILE A 225 -4.06 -17.44 -10.99
N ARG A 226 -2.75 -17.30 -10.75
CA ARG A 226 -1.75 -18.14 -11.43
C ARG A 226 -2.10 -19.62 -11.31
N LEU A 227 -2.33 -20.09 -10.08
CA LEU A 227 -2.61 -21.50 -9.83
C LEU A 227 -3.95 -21.94 -10.46
N LEU A 228 -4.94 -21.03 -10.50
CA LEU A 228 -6.19 -21.26 -11.22
C LEU A 228 -5.95 -21.43 -12.73
N LEU A 229 -5.11 -20.60 -13.35
CA LEU A 229 -4.78 -20.72 -14.78
C LEU A 229 -3.91 -21.95 -15.09
N GLU A 230 -3.01 -22.34 -14.19
CA GLU A 230 -2.13 -23.51 -14.37
C GLU A 230 -2.85 -24.85 -14.21
N ARG A 231 -3.92 -24.91 -13.39
CA ARG A 231 -4.54 -26.18 -12.96
C ARG A 231 -6.04 -26.29 -13.21
N GLY A 232 -6.70 -25.17 -13.41
CA GLY A 232 -8.13 -25.11 -13.57
C GLY A 232 -8.52 -24.74 -15.00
N ASN A 233 -9.78 -24.93 -15.31
CA ASN A 233 -10.41 -24.54 -16.57
C ASN A 233 -11.63 -23.66 -16.29
N ALA A 234 -11.41 -22.57 -15.54
CA ALA A 234 -12.47 -21.59 -15.26
C ALA A 234 -13.05 -21.02 -16.57
N SER A 235 -14.35 -20.80 -16.59
CA SER A 235 -15.08 -20.28 -17.73
C SER A 235 -14.57 -18.90 -18.16
N ALA A 236 -14.68 -18.62 -19.47
CA ALA A 236 -14.26 -17.34 -20.04
C ALA A 236 -15.00 -16.13 -19.43
N GLU A 237 -16.26 -16.31 -19.05
CA GLU A 237 -17.03 -15.28 -18.34
C GLU A 237 -16.35 -14.90 -17.02
N LEU A 238 -15.93 -15.89 -16.23
CA LEU A 238 -15.30 -15.64 -14.94
C LEU A 238 -13.86 -15.16 -15.07
N LEU A 239 -13.11 -15.63 -16.07
CA LEU A 239 -11.80 -15.08 -16.39
C LEU A 239 -11.88 -13.60 -16.80
N SER A 240 -12.84 -13.24 -17.67
CA SER A 240 -13.10 -11.84 -18.03
C SER A 240 -13.50 -10.99 -16.81
N LYS A 241 -14.35 -11.54 -15.93
CA LYS A 241 -14.72 -10.89 -14.66
C LYS A 241 -13.51 -10.66 -13.74
N LEU A 242 -12.56 -11.60 -13.69
CA LEU A 242 -11.32 -11.44 -12.92
C LEU A 242 -10.40 -10.38 -13.52
N GLU A 243 -10.21 -10.36 -14.85
CA GLU A 243 -9.43 -9.32 -15.55
C GLU A 243 -9.99 -7.93 -15.23
N LYS A 244 -11.31 -7.75 -15.39
CA LYS A 244 -11.97 -6.47 -15.10
C LYS A 244 -11.77 -6.07 -13.65
N THR A 245 -11.88 -7.02 -12.72
CA THR A 245 -11.69 -6.74 -11.30
C THR A 245 -10.25 -6.34 -11.00
N LEU A 246 -9.24 -7.00 -11.58
CA LEU A 246 -7.83 -6.62 -11.44
C LEU A 246 -7.56 -5.19 -11.93
N SER A 247 -8.22 -4.77 -13.03
CA SER A 247 -8.14 -3.41 -13.57
C SER A 247 -8.64 -2.34 -12.58
N GLU A 248 -9.58 -2.69 -11.70
CA GLU A 248 -10.17 -1.77 -10.72
C GLU A 248 -9.38 -1.73 -9.39
N VAL A 249 -8.60 -2.76 -9.07
CA VAL A 249 -7.99 -2.92 -7.73
C VAL A 249 -6.83 -1.94 -7.49
N VAL A 250 -6.08 -1.57 -8.52
CA VAL A 250 -4.96 -0.61 -8.42
C VAL A 250 -5.14 0.51 -9.46
N GLY A 251 -5.52 1.69 -8.98
CA GLY A 251 -5.64 2.87 -9.83
C GLY A 251 -4.29 3.38 -10.36
N ALA A 252 -4.29 4.00 -11.53
CA ALA A 252 -3.09 4.59 -12.13
C ALA A 252 -2.46 5.71 -11.26
N ASP A 253 -3.27 6.36 -10.43
CA ASP A 253 -2.91 7.44 -9.51
C ASP A 253 -2.56 6.96 -8.09
N VAL A 254 -2.37 5.65 -7.90
CA VAL A 254 -2.11 5.03 -6.58
C VAL A 254 -0.96 5.70 -5.81
N LEU A 255 0.15 6.01 -6.47
CA LEU A 255 1.30 6.62 -5.78
C LEU A 255 0.95 8.00 -5.23
N GLU A 256 0.30 8.84 -6.04
CA GLU A 256 -0.12 10.16 -5.61
C GLU A 256 -1.08 10.05 -4.43
N LYS A 257 -2.12 9.22 -4.56
CA LYS A 257 -3.10 9.00 -3.49
C LYS A 257 -2.45 8.59 -2.18
N VAL A 258 -1.53 7.63 -2.22
CA VAL A 258 -0.84 7.15 -1.01
C VAL A 258 0.07 8.21 -0.41
N PHE A 259 0.79 8.96 -1.23
CA PHE A 259 1.65 10.04 -0.75
C PHE A 259 0.83 11.17 -0.14
N LEU A 260 -0.29 11.55 -0.74
CA LEU A 260 -1.23 12.52 -0.15
C LEU A 260 -1.79 12.00 1.19
N ALA A 261 -2.22 10.74 1.25
CA ALA A 261 -2.69 10.10 2.50
C ALA A 261 -1.62 10.13 3.59
N GLU A 262 -0.38 9.79 3.25
CA GLU A 262 0.74 9.80 4.17
C GLU A 262 1.04 11.23 4.66
N ARG A 263 0.96 12.24 3.79
CA ARG A 263 1.13 13.63 4.21
C ARG A 263 0.06 14.08 5.19
N VAL A 264 -1.20 13.72 4.95
CA VAL A 264 -2.30 13.99 5.88
C VAL A 264 -2.02 13.31 7.23
N TYR A 265 -1.70 12.03 7.22
CA TYR A 265 -1.41 11.25 8.43
C TYR A 265 -0.26 11.84 9.25
N GLN A 266 0.86 12.17 8.60
CA GLN A 266 2.02 12.78 9.26
C GLN A 266 1.76 14.20 9.76
N THR A 267 0.90 14.96 9.06
CA THR A 267 0.47 16.29 9.52
C THR A 267 -0.38 16.19 10.78
N GLU A 268 -1.26 15.18 10.87
CA GLU A 268 -2.06 14.91 12.07
C GLU A 268 -1.24 14.40 13.27
N ILE A 269 -0.25 13.54 13.01
CA ILE A 269 0.77 13.16 14.02
C ILE A 269 1.50 14.42 14.52
N GLY A 270 1.89 15.29 13.58
CA GLY A 270 2.61 16.54 13.80
C GLY A 270 1.74 17.72 14.24
N ARG A 271 0.43 17.53 14.49
CA ARG A 271 -0.54 18.61 14.75
C ARG A 271 -0.07 19.60 15.82
N ASN A 272 0.63 19.12 16.85
CA ASN A 272 1.17 19.95 17.95
C ASN A 272 2.22 20.98 17.51
N LEU A 273 2.82 20.82 16.32
CA LEU A 273 3.75 21.79 15.74
C LEU A 273 3.04 22.93 15.01
N VAL A 274 1.81 22.69 14.56
CA VAL A 274 1.00 23.60 13.75
C VAL A 274 0.35 24.67 14.64
N PRO A 275 0.37 25.96 14.25
CA PRO A 275 -0.35 26.99 15.00
C PRO A 275 -1.83 26.66 15.14
N LYS A 276 -2.39 26.78 16.35
CA LYS A 276 -3.78 26.40 16.66
C LYS A 276 -4.81 26.94 15.67
N LYS A 277 -4.70 28.22 15.27
CA LYS A 277 -5.61 28.87 14.30
C LYS A 277 -5.56 28.24 12.90
N ILE A 278 -4.41 27.69 12.51
CA ILE A 278 -4.25 26.97 11.24
C ILE A 278 -4.83 25.57 11.40
N ALA A 279 -4.46 24.86 12.47
CA ALA A 279 -4.95 23.52 12.73
C ALA A 279 -6.49 23.46 12.79
N SER A 280 -7.14 24.40 13.49
CA SER A 280 -8.60 24.45 13.62
C SER A 280 -9.33 24.83 12.34
N ARG A 281 -8.63 25.33 11.32
CA ARG A 281 -9.23 25.78 10.06
C ARG A 281 -9.04 24.79 8.92
N PHE A 282 -7.92 24.08 8.91
CA PHE A 282 -7.47 23.31 7.74
C PHE A 282 -7.29 21.81 7.98
N LEU A 283 -7.14 21.39 9.24
CA LEU A 283 -6.92 19.99 9.59
C LEU A 283 -8.22 19.32 10.05
N GLU A 284 -8.21 18.01 10.21
CA GLU A 284 -9.40 17.21 10.53
C GLU A 284 -10.09 17.71 11.82
N ASP A 285 -11.42 17.77 11.81
CA ASP A 285 -12.24 18.15 12.96
C ASP A 285 -13.46 17.20 13.09
N PRO A 286 -13.63 16.49 14.23
CA PRO A 286 -12.79 16.51 15.42
C PRO A 286 -11.37 15.97 15.18
N ALA A 287 -10.42 16.42 16.00
CA ALA A 287 -9.04 15.93 15.89
C ALA A 287 -8.99 14.42 16.15
N PRO A 288 -8.31 13.64 15.28
CA PRO A 288 -8.25 12.19 15.40
C PRO A 288 -7.46 11.78 16.63
N ASP A 289 -7.86 10.68 17.27
CA ASP A 289 -7.16 10.11 18.43
C ASP A 289 -5.99 9.23 17.98
N ILE A 290 -4.83 9.86 17.76
CA ILE A 290 -3.60 9.19 17.29
C ILE A 290 -2.63 9.13 18.48
N PRO A 291 -2.42 7.94 19.09
CA PRO A 291 -1.47 7.74 20.19
C PRO A 291 -0.02 8.10 19.81
N GLU A 292 0.34 7.96 18.53
CA GLU A 292 1.67 8.25 17.97
C GLU A 292 1.97 9.75 17.84
N ARG A 293 1.16 10.62 18.46
CA ARG A 293 1.30 12.08 18.41
C ARG A 293 2.75 12.51 18.68
N LEU A 294 3.27 13.39 17.84
CA LEU A 294 4.63 13.87 17.98
C LEU A 294 4.81 14.68 19.27
N GLY A 295 5.64 14.16 20.18
CA GLY A 295 6.04 14.84 21.41
C GLY A 295 6.88 16.09 21.12
N LEU A 296 6.60 17.18 21.82
CA LEU A 296 7.38 18.41 21.72
C LEU A 296 8.57 18.37 22.69
N PRO A 297 9.81 18.66 22.24
CA PRO A 297 10.95 18.80 23.13
C PRO A 297 10.68 19.82 24.24
N GLY A 298 11.15 19.54 25.46
CA GLY A 298 11.05 20.49 26.58
C GLY A 298 11.83 21.79 26.34
N SER A 299 12.95 21.71 25.62
CA SER A 299 13.81 22.86 25.32
C SER A 299 13.35 23.66 24.11
N PHE A 300 13.47 24.99 24.18
CA PHE A 300 13.14 25.89 23.07
C PHE A 300 13.98 25.62 21.81
N VAL A 301 15.28 25.37 21.98
CA VAL A 301 16.19 25.01 20.86
C VAL A 301 15.76 23.70 20.20
N GLY A 302 15.31 22.72 21.00
CA GLY A 302 14.78 21.45 20.49
C GLY A 302 13.53 21.66 19.63
N ARG A 303 12.58 22.48 20.10
CA ARG A 303 11.36 22.83 19.35
C ARG A 303 11.69 23.58 18.04
N LEU A 304 12.66 24.50 18.08
CA LEU A 304 13.12 25.22 16.89
C LEU A 304 13.68 24.25 15.84
N ARG A 305 14.58 23.35 16.24
CA ARG A 305 15.15 22.31 15.35
C ARG A 305 14.08 21.38 14.78
N LEU A 306 13.07 21.04 15.59
CA LEU A 306 11.96 20.19 15.13
C LEU A 306 11.11 20.88 14.06
N ARG A 307 10.81 22.18 14.22
CA ARG A 307 10.11 22.95 13.18
C ARG A 307 10.93 23.11 11.90
N GLN A 308 12.25 23.29 12.01
CA GLN A 308 13.14 23.29 10.83
C GLN A 308 13.07 21.96 10.07
N LYS A 309 13.10 20.83 10.78
CA LYS A 309 12.92 19.50 10.16
C LYS A 309 11.56 19.35 9.49
N ALA A 310 10.49 19.87 10.10
CA ALA A 310 9.16 19.86 9.49
C ALA A 310 9.12 20.69 8.18
N GLY A 311 9.83 21.81 8.12
CA GLY A 311 9.98 22.56 6.86
C GLY A 311 10.67 21.76 5.75
N HIS A 312 11.71 20.98 6.06
CA HIS A 312 12.33 20.07 5.09
C HIS A 312 11.38 18.96 4.66
N TYR A 313 10.62 18.39 5.61
CA TYR A 313 9.60 17.39 5.30
C TYR A 313 8.61 17.89 4.23
N PHE A 314 8.00 19.07 4.42
CA PHE A 314 7.02 19.58 3.45
C PHE A 314 7.64 19.87 2.07
N ARG A 315 8.88 20.34 2.03
CA ARG A 315 9.61 20.56 0.76
C ARG A 315 9.85 19.26 0.01
N ASP A 316 10.42 18.27 0.69
CA ASP A 316 10.70 16.96 0.08
C ASP A 316 9.39 16.28 -0.33
N MET A 317 8.35 16.41 0.50
CA MET A 317 7.04 15.84 0.23
C MET A 317 6.39 16.46 -1.02
N ALA A 318 6.47 17.78 -1.21
CA ALA A 318 5.96 18.43 -2.41
C ALA A 318 6.67 17.93 -3.68
N ARG A 319 7.99 17.73 -3.61
CA ARG A 319 8.76 17.15 -4.73
C ARG A 319 8.34 15.71 -5.02
N ILE A 320 8.14 14.89 -3.99
CA ILE A 320 7.70 13.50 -4.10
C ILE A 320 6.30 13.39 -4.71
N VAL A 321 5.33 14.19 -4.24
CA VAL A 321 3.96 14.22 -4.81
C VAL A 321 3.98 14.68 -6.27
N THR A 322 4.81 15.66 -6.61
CA THR A 322 4.97 16.08 -8.01
C THR A 322 5.55 14.96 -8.87
N ALA A 323 6.51 14.19 -8.33
CA ALA A 323 7.13 13.08 -9.03
C ALA A 323 6.16 11.91 -9.25
N SER A 324 5.28 11.62 -8.29
CA SER A 324 4.30 10.53 -8.40
C SER A 324 3.24 10.71 -9.48
N ARG A 325 3.06 11.94 -9.97
CA ARG A 325 2.11 12.27 -11.06
C ARG A 325 2.66 11.96 -12.45
N ARG A 326 3.96 11.66 -12.58
CA ARG A 326 4.58 11.37 -13.88
C ARG A 326 4.19 9.96 -14.34
N PRO A 327 4.09 9.71 -15.66
CA PRO A 327 3.98 8.34 -16.17
C PRO A 327 5.23 7.54 -15.75
N TRP A 328 5.05 6.23 -15.57
CA TRP A 328 6.16 5.32 -15.33
C TRP A 328 7.12 5.28 -16.53
N PRO A 329 8.44 5.19 -16.32
CA PRO A 329 9.15 4.95 -15.05
C PRO A 329 9.48 6.23 -14.25
N GLY A 330 8.95 7.40 -14.62
CA GLY A 330 9.30 8.71 -14.05
C GLY A 330 9.32 8.81 -12.52
N PRO A 331 8.35 8.24 -11.78
CA PRO A 331 8.40 8.22 -10.31
C PRO A 331 9.61 7.48 -9.74
N LEU A 332 10.01 6.35 -10.33
CA LEU A 332 11.22 5.60 -9.91
C LEU A 332 12.49 6.42 -10.14
N GLU A 333 12.62 7.01 -11.33
CA GLU A 333 13.81 7.78 -11.68
C GLU A 333 14.01 8.99 -10.77
N GLU A 334 12.92 9.66 -10.38
CA GLU A 334 13.01 10.82 -9.50
C GLU A 334 13.19 10.39 -8.03
N ILE A 335 12.33 9.53 -7.50
CA ILE A 335 12.28 9.25 -6.06
C ILE A 335 13.32 8.20 -5.67
N PHE A 336 13.41 7.10 -6.42
CA PHE A 336 14.30 5.99 -6.08
C PHE A 336 15.74 6.25 -6.55
N ASP A 337 15.93 6.60 -7.83
CA ASP A 337 17.28 6.77 -8.38
C ASP A 337 17.89 8.13 -7.99
N ARG A 338 17.17 9.24 -8.20
CA ARG A 338 17.70 10.58 -7.93
C ARG A 338 17.63 11.01 -6.47
N MET A 339 16.54 10.78 -5.74
CA MET A 339 16.44 11.25 -4.35
C MET A 339 17.03 10.26 -3.33
N TYR A 340 16.84 8.96 -3.53
CA TYR A 340 17.29 7.94 -2.57
C TYR A 340 18.72 7.43 -2.84
N LYS A 341 19.04 6.94 -4.04
CA LYS A 341 20.38 6.37 -4.34
C LYS A 341 21.50 7.42 -4.43
N SER A 342 21.21 8.67 -4.78
CA SER A 342 22.24 9.71 -4.97
C SER A 342 22.92 10.20 -3.68
N THR A 343 22.40 9.79 -2.52
CA THR A 343 22.93 10.19 -1.20
C THR A 343 23.28 8.97 -0.35
N LYS A 344 24.39 9.05 0.39
CA LYS A 344 24.81 7.98 1.31
C LYS A 344 23.88 7.82 2.52
N LYS A 345 23.13 8.88 2.89
CA LYS A 345 22.25 8.90 4.07
C LYS A 345 20.95 9.65 3.76
N PRO A 346 20.04 9.06 2.97
CA PRO A 346 18.75 9.65 2.71
C PRO A 346 17.95 9.80 4.02
N GLY A 347 17.15 10.88 4.11
CA GLY A 347 16.24 11.09 5.24
C GLY A 347 15.14 10.04 5.27
N LYS A 348 14.56 9.78 6.46
CA LYS A 348 13.53 8.74 6.65
C LYS A 348 12.36 8.85 5.67
N LEU A 349 11.88 10.07 5.39
CA LEU A 349 10.81 10.32 4.41
C LEU A 349 11.21 9.79 3.03
N VAL A 350 12.34 10.26 2.50
CA VAL A 350 12.84 9.87 1.17
C VAL A 350 13.03 8.36 1.10
N THR A 351 13.63 7.74 2.13
CA THR A 351 13.78 6.29 2.20
C THR A 351 12.44 5.56 2.11
N SER A 352 11.46 5.90 2.97
CA SER A 352 10.15 5.22 2.97
C SER A 352 9.41 5.40 1.64
N MET A 353 9.41 6.61 1.08
CA MET A 353 8.73 6.90 -0.19
C MET A 353 9.39 6.22 -1.38
N ALA A 354 10.72 6.13 -1.39
CA ALA A 354 11.47 5.43 -2.42
C ALA A 354 11.21 3.92 -2.38
N LEU A 355 11.25 3.31 -1.20
CA LEU A 355 10.94 1.88 -1.03
C LEU A 355 9.49 1.58 -1.43
N PHE A 356 8.55 2.46 -1.10
CA PHE A 356 7.16 2.31 -1.50
C PHE A 356 6.94 2.53 -3.00
N THR A 357 7.67 3.46 -3.62
CA THR A 357 7.67 3.66 -5.08
C THR A 357 8.07 2.36 -5.78
N ARG A 358 9.15 1.72 -5.30
CA ARG A 358 9.58 0.40 -5.80
C ARG A 358 8.53 -0.68 -5.57
N LEU A 359 7.96 -0.78 -4.36
CA LEU A 359 6.90 -1.74 -4.05
C LEU A 359 5.71 -1.59 -4.99
N THR A 360 5.29 -0.35 -5.27
CA THR A 360 4.17 -0.05 -6.15
C THR A 360 4.48 -0.40 -7.61
N ALA A 361 5.71 -0.15 -8.06
CA ALA A 361 6.17 -0.57 -9.38
C ALA A 361 6.10 -2.10 -9.54
N GLU A 362 6.62 -2.86 -8.56
CA GLU A 362 6.58 -4.33 -8.53
C GLU A 362 5.12 -4.85 -8.51
N LEU A 363 4.26 -4.22 -7.70
CA LEU A 363 2.85 -4.58 -7.61
C LEU A 363 2.12 -4.37 -8.95
N LEU A 364 2.33 -3.23 -9.60
CA LEU A 364 1.73 -2.92 -10.89
C LEU A 364 2.19 -3.90 -11.97
N VAL A 365 3.48 -4.30 -11.98
CA VAL A 365 3.97 -5.36 -12.86
C VAL A 365 3.24 -6.66 -12.58
N ALA A 366 3.16 -7.10 -11.32
CA ALA A 366 2.46 -8.34 -10.97
C ALA A 366 1.00 -8.35 -11.46
N VAL A 367 0.26 -7.25 -11.25
CA VAL A 367 -1.12 -7.11 -11.72
C VAL A 367 -1.20 -7.12 -13.25
N ARG A 368 -0.32 -6.37 -13.94
CA ARG A 368 -0.28 -6.32 -15.42
C ARG A 368 0.06 -7.68 -16.04
N CYS A 369 1.06 -8.38 -15.52
CA CYS A 369 1.39 -9.75 -15.93
C CYS A 369 0.22 -10.71 -15.70
N THR A 370 -0.46 -10.61 -14.55
CA THR A 370 -1.62 -11.46 -14.25
C THR A 370 -2.78 -11.19 -15.21
N LYS A 371 -3.06 -9.92 -15.50
CA LYS A 371 -4.08 -9.55 -16.49
C LYS A 371 -3.74 -10.09 -17.89
N LEU A 372 -2.49 -9.91 -18.33
CA LEU A 372 -2.05 -10.42 -19.63
C LEU A 372 -2.13 -11.95 -19.68
N ALA A 373 -1.78 -12.67 -18.60
CA ALA A 373 -1.97 -14.12 -18.54
C ALA A 373 -3.44 -14.54 -18.63
N VAL A 374 -4.35 -13.85 -17.93
CA VAL A 374 -5.79 -14.10 -18.06
C VAL A 374 -6.26 -13.89 -19.50
N ALA A 375 -5.83 -12.81 -20.15
CA ALA A 375 -6.15 -12.54 -21.56
C ALA A 375 -5.52 -13.56 -22.52
N THR A 376 -4.30 -14.02 -22.24
CA THR A 376 -3.63 -15.09 -22.99
C THR A 376 -4.42 -16.39 -22.92
N GLU A 377 -4.96 -16.77 -21.75
CA GLU A 377 -5.81 -17.96 -21.62
C GLU A 377 -7.16 -17.79 -22.33
N LEU A 378 -7.76 -16.60 -22.26
CA LEU A 378 -8.97 -16.29 -23.02
C LEU A 378 -8.75 -16.41 -24.52
N TYR A 379 -7.67 -15.81 -25.04
CA TYR A 379 -7.24 -15.92 -26.43
C TYR A 379 -7.06 -17.39 -26.82
N ARG A 380 -6.27 -18.13 -26.04
CA ARG A 380 -5.97 -19.55 -26.28
C ARG A 380 -7.25 -20.38 -26.40
N GLY A 381 -8.24 -20.13 -25.55
CA GLY A 381 -9.50 -20.89 -25.56
C GLY A 381 -10.50 -20.51 -26.66
N HIS A 382 -10.44 -19.29 -27.20
CA HIS A 382 -11.49 -18.75 -28.09
C HIS A 382 -10.98 -18.44 -29.50
N GLU A 383 -9.90 -17.68 -29.60
CA GLU A 383 -9.39 -17.14 -30.87
C GLU A 383 -8.18 -17.94 -31.39
N GLY A 384 -7.34 -18.42 -30.48
CA GLY A 384 -6.10 -19.13 -30.79
C GLY A 384 -6.29 -20.62 -31.09
N GLU A 385 -7.51 -21.15 -31.07
CA GLU A 385 -7.81 -22.57 -31.31
C GLU A 385 -6.92 -23.53 -30.47
N GLY A 386 -6.70 -23.18 -29.20
CA GLY A 386 -5.82 -23.93 -28.28
C GLY A 386 -4.35 -23.49 -28.29
N GLN A 387 -3.96 -22.60 -29.20
CA GLN A 387 -2.60 -22.08 -29.32
C GLN A 387 -2.40 -20.78 -28.52
N LEU A 388 -1.21 -20.62 -27.98
CA LEU A 388 -0.78 -19.36 -27.37
C LEU A 388 -0.57 -18.28 -28.44
N PRO A 389 -0.76 -16.99 -28.11
CA PRO A 389 -0.45 -15.91 -29.02
C PRO A 389 1.06 -15.88 -29.34
N ASP A 390 1.41 -15.45 -30.55
CA ASP A 390 2.81 -15.27 -30.95
C ASP A 390 3.47 -14.09 -30.22
N THR A 391 2.71 -13.01 -30.03
CA THR A 391 3.14 -11.80 -29.33
C THR A 391 2.01 -11.25 -28.47
N LEU A 392 2.32 -10.39 -27.50
CA LEU A 392 1.30 -9.73 -26.68
C LEU A 392 0.39 -8.79 -27.49
N ASP A 393 0.86 -8.28 -28.65
CA ASP A 393 0.04 -7.44 -29.53
C ASP A 393 -1.17 -8.18 -30.10
N ALA A 394 -1.14 -9.52 -30.17
CA ALA A 394 -2.30 -10.32 -30.57
C ALA A 394 -3.49 -10.20 -29.61
N LEU A 395 -3.26 -9.72 -28.38
CA LEU A 395 -4.31 -9.48 -27.39
C LEU A 395 -5.05 -8.14 -27.61
N VAL A 396 -4.60 -7.32 -28.56
CA VAL A 396 -5.15 -6.01 -28.90
C VAL A 396 -5.93 -6.10 -30.23
N PRO A 397 -7.11 -5.47 -30.36
CA PRO A 397 -7.82 -4.67 -29.36
C PRO A 397 -8.83 -5.47 -28.51
N ALA A 398 -8.90 -6.79 -28.70
CA ALA A 398 -9.96 -7.62 -28.12
C ALA A 398 -10.00 -7.60 -26.58
N TYR A 399 -8.83 -7.62 -25.93
CA TYR A 399 -8.70 -7.67 -24.48
C TYR A 399 -8.14 -6.37 -23.88
N PHE A 400 -7.34 -5.61 -24.64
CA PHE A 400 -6.75 -4.36 -24.20
C PHE A 400 -6.74 -3.32 -25.32
N ASP A 401 -6.88 -2.04 -24.96
CA ASP A 401 -6.66 -0.93 -25.90
C ASP A 401 -5.20 -0.86 -26.37
N GLN A 402 -4.27 -1.21 -25.48
CA GLN A 402 -2.84 -1.32 -25.73
C GLN A 402 -2.22 -2.29 -24.71
N VAL A 403 -1.11 -2.93 -25.08
CA VAL A 403 -0.34 -3.75 -24.14
C VAL A 403 0.12 -2.87 -22.96
N PRO A 404 -0.15 -3.26 -21.70
CA PRO A 404 0.31 -2.51 -20.54
C PRO A 404 1.84 -2.42 -20.51
N LEU A 405 2.35 -1.20 -20.36
CA LEU A 405 3.79 -0.95 -20.30
C LEU A 405 4.40 -1.46 -18.98
N ASP A 406 5.69 -1.72 -18.97
CA ASP A 406 6.49 -2.00 -17.80
C ASP A 406 6.69 -0.72 -16.95
N THR A 407 6.52 -0.81 -15.63
CA THR A 407 6.76 0.31 -14.73
C THR A 407 8.24 0.65 -14.55
N PHE A 408 9.15 -0.27 -14.85
CA PHE A 408 10.60 -0.09 -14.67
C PHE A 408 11.30 0.50 -15.89
N THR A 409 10.88 0.13 -17.10
CA THR A 409 11.49 0.57 -18.36
C THR A 409 10.62 1.57 -19.13
N GLY A 410 9.30 1.52 -18.97
CA GLY A 410 8.36 2.27 -19.81
C GLY A 410 8.09 1.65 -21.19
N GLU A 411 8.65 0.46 -21.45
CA GLU A 411 8.47 -0.30 -22.69
C GLU A 411 7.41 -1.39 -22.51
N GLN A 412 7.09 -2.17 -23.53
CA GLN A 412 6.18 -3.32 -23.36
C GLN A 412 6.79 -4.36 -22.41
N LEU A 413 5.94 -5.08 -21.67
CA LEU A 413 6.37 -6.24 -20.89
C LEU A 413 6.90 -7.34 -21.82
N LEU A 414 7.91 -8.08 -21.36
CA LEU A 414 8.54 -9.16 -22.11
C LEU A 414 7.66 -10.42 -22.06
N TYR A 415 7.63 -11.15 -23.16
CA TYR A 415 6.88 -12.39 -23.33
C TYR A 415 7.76 -13.46 -23.96
N SER A 416 7.74 -14.66 -23.39
CA SER A 416 8.39 -15.85 -23.95
C SER A 416 7.53 -17.06 -23.71
N ARG A 417 7.49 -17.99 -24.66
CA ARG A 417 6.71 -19.23 -24.59
C ARG A 417 7.47 -20.40 -25.16
N ASP A 418 7.17 -21.58 -24.64
CA ASP A 418 7.57 -22.88 -25.15
C ASP A 418 6.36 -23.83 -25.15
N GLU A 419 6.60 -25.13 -25.37
CA GLU A 419 5.53 -26.14 -25.40
C GLU A 419 4.93 -26.45 -24.02
N GLU A 420 5.66 -26.16 -22.94
CA GLU A 420 5.30 -26.53 -21.56
C GLU A 420 4.88 -25.33 -20.71
N SER A 421 5.18 -24.11 -21.13
CA SER A 421 4.95 -22.90 -20.35
C SER A 421 5.01 -21.61 -21.18
N TYR A 422 4.53 -20.53 -20.57
CA TYR A 422 4.88 -19.18 -21.00
C TYR A 422 5.16 -18.28 -19.80
N ILE A 423 5.88 -17.20 -20.04
CA ILE A 423 6.26 -16.20 -19.05
C ILE A 423 5.99 -14.80 -19.58
N ILE A 424 5.44 -13.95 -18.71
CA ILE A 424 5.23 -12.52 -18.93
C ILE A 424 5.93 -11.77 -17.81
N TYR A 425 6.90 -10.90 -18.12
CA TYR A 425 7.78 -10.33 -17.10
C TYR A 425 8.34 -8.95 -17.44
N SER A 426 8.90 -8.32 -16.41
CA SER A 426 9.65 -7.08 -16.40
C SER A 426 11.09 -7.39 -15.97
N THR A 427 12.03 -6.61 -16.50
CA THR A 427 13.45 -6.62 -16.11
C THR A 427 13.72 -6.00 -14.74
N GLY A 428 12.67 -5.55 -14.03
CA GLY A 428 12.75 -5.12 -12.64
C GLY A 428 13.74 -3.97 -12.38
N THR A 429 14.35 -3.97 -11.20
CA THR A 429 15.10 -2.81 -10.70
C THR A 429 16.47 -2.59 -11.33
N ASN A 430 17.08 -3.64 -11.88
CA ASN A 430 18.36 -3.56 -12.61
C ASN A 430 18.15 -3.15 -14.07
N ARG A 431 16.93 -3.28 -14.62
CA ARG A 431 16.60 -2.99 -16.02
C ARG A 431 17.47 -3.78 -16.99
N VAL A 432 17.85 -4.99 -16.60
CA VAL A 432 18.59 -5.94 -17.41
C VAL A 432 17.72 -7.17 -17.53
N ASP A 433 17.58 -7.67 -18.75
CA ASP A 433 16.87 -8.92 -19.00
C ASP A 433 17.71 -10.09 -18.51
N ASP A 434 17.25 -10.74 -17.44
CA ASP A 434 17.85 -11.94 -16.87
C ASP A 434 17.13 -13.22 -17.37
N GLY A 435 16.49 -13.16 -18.55
CA GLY A 435 15.87 -14.28 -19.25
C GLY A 435 14.55 -14.75 -18.63
N GLY A 436 13.87 -13.90 -17.86
CA GLY A 436 12.66 -14.28 -17.14
C GLY A 436 12.96 -15.10 -15.87
N SER A 437 14.08 -14.82 -15.22
CA SER A 437 14.43 -15.40 -13.92
C SER A 437 13.60 -14.75 -12.81
N ILE A 438 12.34 -15.18 -12.69
CA ILE A 438 11.34 -14.62 -11.75
C ILE A 438 11.22 -15.41 -10.43
N ARG A 439 11.91 -16.55 -10.31
CA ARG A 439 11.95 -17.38 -9.09
C ARG A 439 13.42 -17.64 -8.74
N PRO A 440 13.80 -17.60 -7.46
CA PRO A 440 15.16 -17.94 -7.07
C PRO A 440 15.40 -19.43 -7.32
N GLU A 441 16.52 -19.78 -7.94
CA GLU A 441 17.03 -21.15 -7.88
C GLU A 441 17.67 -21.44 -6.51
N GLU A 442 17.78 -22.72 -6.16
CA GLU A 442 18.29 -23.12 -4.84
C GLU A 442 19.75 -22.65 -4.66
N GLY A 443 19.96 -21.77 -3.67
CA GLY A 443 21.28 -21.18 -3.39
C GLY A 443 21.58 -19.86 -4.11
N GLU A 444 20.69 -19.36 -4.97
CA GLU A 444 20.88 -18.12 -5.71
C GLU A 444 20.35 -16.88 -4.97
N LYS A 445 20.77 -15.70 -5.44
CA LYS A 445 20.22 -14.42 -4.98
C LYS A 445 18.75 -14.33 -5.40
N ALA A 446 18.00 -13.47 -4.70
CA ALA A 446 16.62 -13.20 -5.08
C ALA A 446 16.53 -12.77 -6.56
N PRO A 447 15.55 -13.28 -7.32
CA PRO A 447 15.37 -12.97 -8.74
C PRO A 447 15.22 -11.46 -8.92
N LEU A 448 15.84 -10.94 -9.99
CA LEU A 448 15.82 -9.52 -10.35
C LEU A 448 14.63 -9.20 -11.27
N ASP A 449 14.30 -10.12 -12.19
CA ASP A 449 13.09 -10.04 -12.98
C ASP A 449 11.83 -10.21 -12.11
N ARG A 450 10.74 -9.59 -12.58
CA ARG A 450 9.44 -9.60 -11.92
C ARG A 450 8.38 -9.99 -12.93
N GLY A 451 7.62 -11.04 -12.65
CA GLY A 451 6.60 -11.48 -13.59
C GLY A 451 5.86 -12.72 -13.15
N LEU A 452 5.24 -13.36 -14.14
CA LEU A 452 4.39 -14.51 -13.97
C LEU A 452 4.75 -15.57 -15.01
N ARG A 453 4.99 -16.80 -14.55
CA ARG A 453 5.13 -17.98 -15.41
C ARG A 453 3.89 -18.85 -15.21
N ILE A 454 3.28 -19.28 -16.31
CA ILE A 454 2.19 -20.25 -16.36
C ILE A 454 2.73 -21.52 -16.99
N ARG A 455 2.66 -22.63 -16.26
CA ARG A 455 2.90 -23.96 -16.79
C ARG A 455 1.62 -24.48 -17.44
N LEU A 456 1.75 -25.01 -18.64
CA LEU A 456 0.70 -25.70 -19.36
C LEU A 456 0.73 -27.17 -18.95
N GLU A 457 -0.44 -27.75 -18.66
CA GLU A 457 -0.51 -29.21 -18.58
C GLU A 457 -0.27 -29.79 -19.98
N VAL A 458 0.87 -30.46 -20.17
CA VAL A 458 1.11 -31.26 -21.37
C VAL A 458 0.07 -32.39 -21.35
N VAL A 459 -0.93 -32.28 -22.21
CA VAL A 459 -1.84 -33.39 -22.51
C VAL A 459 -0.99 -34.50 -23.14
N LYS A 460 -0.47 -35.40 -22.31
CA LYS A 460 0.20 -36.62 -22.76
C LYS A 460 -0.80 -37.74 -23.01
#